data_AF-A0A1I2HYA3-F1
#
_entry.id   AF-A0A1I2HYA3-F1
#
_cell.length_a   1.000
_cell.length_b   1.000
_cell.length_c   1.000
_cell.angle_alpha   90.00
_cell.angle_beta   90.00
_cell.angle_gamma   90.00
#
_symmetry.space_group_name_H-M   'P 1'
#
loop_
_entity.id
_entity.type
_entity.pdbx_description
1 polymer ?
#
loop_
_entity_poly.entity_id
_entity_poly.type
_entity_poly.pdbx_seq_one_letter_code
_entity_poly.pdbx_strand_id
1 'polypeptide(L)' 'MFEQALAVTAATTIALLVLTEIAAAVLPMVIVLLFVPPHERDGLARLLAACDSSRRLRLWPALRAAVRARRRATGHARP' A
#
# COMPACT_ATOMS: atom_id res chain seq x y z
N MET A 1 -27.75 30.89 -11.25
CA MET A 1 -27.20 30.50 -9.93
C MET A 1 -27.12 28.98 -9.74
N PHE A 2 -28.18 28.21 -10.03
CA PHE A 2 -28.15 26.74 -9.83
C PHE A 2 -27.05 26.03 -10.65
N GLU A 3 -26.87 26.39 -11.92
CA GLU A 3 -25.82 25.81 -12.78
C GLU A 3 -24.41 26.10 -12.25
N GLN A 4 -24.17 27.32 -11.75
CA GLN A 4 -22.90 27.71 -11.14
C GLN A 4 -22.64 26.94 -9.84
N ALA A 5 -23.67 26.79 -8.99
CA ALA A 5 -23.57 26.01 -7.76
C ALA A 5 -23.26 24.53 -8.06
N LEU A 6 -23.95 23.94 -9.04
CA LEU A 6 -23.70 22.57 -9.48
C LEU A 6 -22.28 22.38 -10.02
N ALA A 7 -21.81 23.32 -10.86
CA ALA A 7 -20.46 23.28 -11.41
C ALA A 7 -19.39 23.35 -10.31
N VAL A 8 -19.56 24.25 -9.33
CA VAL A 8 -18.64 24.37 -8.18
C VAL A 8 -18.65 23.10 -7.35
N THR A 9 -19.83 22.56 -7.00
CA THR A 9 -19.94 21.32 -6.23
C THR A 9 -19.27 20.16 -6.96
N ALA A 10 -19.57 19.97 -8.25
CA ALA A 10 -18.97 18.89 -9.04
C ALA A 10 -17.44 19.02 -9.10
N ALA A 11 -16.92 20.22 -9.37
CA ALA A 11 -15.49 20.47 -9.41
C ALA A 11 -14.82 20.17 -8.05
N THR A 12 -15.43 20.61 -6.94
CA THR A 12 -14.92 20.32 -5.59
C THR A 12 -14.93 18.81 -5.30
N THR A 13 -16.02 18.11 -5.63
CA THR A 13 -16.09 16.66 -5.43
C THR A 13 -15.02 15.92 -6.23
N ILE A 14 -14.84 16.27 -7.51
CA ILE A 14 -13.81 15.67 -8.36
C ILE A 14 -12.41 15.94 -7.77
N ALA A 15 -12.13 17.17 -7.35
CA ALA A 15 -10.87 17.52 -6.73
C ALA A 15 -10.59 16.69 -5.46
N LEU A 16 -11.60 16.52 -4.60
CA LEU A 16 -11.47 15.69 -3.39
C LEU A 16 -11.23 14.21 -3.69
N LEU A 17 -11.90 13.67 -4.71
CA LEU A 17 -11.67 12.29 -5.16
C LEU A 17 -10.25 12.11 -5.68
N VAL A 18 -9.78 13.03 -6.52
CA VAL A 18 -8.40 13.00 -7.06
C VAL A 18 -7.38 13.10 -5.92
N LEU A 19 -7.57 14.00 -4.96
CA LEU A 19 -6.69 14.12 -3.80
C LEU A 19 -6.66 12.84 -2.96
N THR A 20 -7.81 12.19 -2.81
CA THR A 20 -7.93 10.93 -2.07
C THR A 20 -7.20 9.79 -2.77
N GLU A 21 -7.33 9.68 -4.10
CA GLU A 21 -6.61 8.68 -4.89
C GLU A 21 -5.09 8.90 -4.83
N ILE A 22 -4.63 10.16 -4.93
CA ILE A 22 -3.21 10.50 -4.78
C ILE A 22 -2.73 10.11 -3.38
N ALA A 23 -3.48 10.46 -2.34
CA ALA A 23 -3.14 10.08 -0.97
C ALA A 23 -3.07 8.55 -0.81
N ALA A 24 -4.05 7.81 -1.35
CA ALA A 24 -4.08 6.35 -1.30
C ALA A 24 -2.92 5.71 -2.06
N ALA A 25 -2.47 6.31 -3.17
CA ALA A 25 -1.32 5.84 -3.94
C ALA A 25 0.02 6.11 -3.25
N VAL A 26 0.15 7.27 -2.60
CA VAL A 26 1.41 7.71 -1.98
C VAL A 26 1.59 7.16 -0.56
N LEU A 27 0.50 6.93 0.18
CA LEU A 27 0.54 6.50 1.57
C LEU A 27 1.34 5.19 1.78
N PRO A 28 1.20 4.13 0.96
CA PRO A 28 2.03 2.93 1.08
C PRO A 28 3.52 3.22 0.90
N MET A 29 3.88 4.10 -0.03
CA MET A 29 5.27 4.48 -0.28
C MET A 29 5.86 5.23 0.93
N VAL A 30 5.09 6.14 1.51
CA VAL A 30 5.48 6.87 2.74
C VAL A 30 5.68 5.90 3.90
N ILE A 31 4.77 4.93 4.08
CA ILE A 31 4.90 3.91 5.13
C ILE A 31 6.19 3.10 4.94
N VAL A 32 6.50 2.67 3.71
CA VAL A 32 7.74 1.92 3.44
C VAL A 32 8.97 2.78 3.72
N LEU A 33 8.98 4.04 3.27
CA LEU A 33 10.13 4.92 3.46
C LEU A 33 10.42 5.20 4.93
N LEU A 34 9.37 5.43 5.74
CA LEU A 34 9.51 5.81 7.15
C LEU A 34 9.75 4.62 8.07
N PHE A 35 9.13 3.47 7.81
CA PHE A 35 9.09 2.35 8.76
C PHE A 35 9.92 1.14 8.34
N VAL A 36 10.51 1.12 7.13
CA VAL A 36 11.30 -0.02 6.65
C VAL A 36 12.77 0.38 6.49
N PRO A 37 13.68 -0.26 7.26
CA PRO A 37 15.11 -0.03 7.14
C PRO A 37 15.62 -0.27 5.70
N PRO A 38 16.60 0.50 5.20
CA PRO A 38 17.03 0.42 3.79
C PRO A 38 17.40 -0.98 3.32
N HIS A 39 18.08 -1.77 4.16
CA HIS A 39 18.53 -3.13 3.85
C HIS A 39 17.38 -4.15 3.77
N GLU A 40 16.18 -3.82 4.25
CA GLU A 40 15.01 -4.70 4.20
C GLU A 40 14.07 -4.39 3.02
N ARG A 41 14.27 -3.25 2.35
CA ARG A 41 13.38 -2.75 1.28
C ARG A 41 13.29 -3.70 0.09
N ASP A 42 14.41 -4.30 -0.32
CA ASP A 42 14.44 -5.28 -1.42
C ASP A 42 13.65 -6.54 -1.09
N GLY A 43 13.72 -7.00 0.17
CA GLY A 43 12.93 -8.12 0.65
C GLY A 43 11.43 -7.82 0.62
N LEU A 44 11.06 -6.61 1.03
CA LEU A 44 9.68 -6.14 0.99
C LEU A 44 9.17 -5.95 -0.45
N ALA A 45 9.98 -5.39 -1.35
CA ALA A 45 9.62 -5.21 -2.75
C ALA A 45 9.31 -6.54 -3.44
N ARG A 46 10.14 -7.58 -3.21
CA ARG A 46 9.88 -8.95 -3.70
C ARG A 46 8.58 -9.53 -3.15
N LEU A 47 8.31 -9.29 -1.87
CA LEU A 47 7.07 -9.74 -1.22
C LEU A 47 5.84 -9.03 -1.77
N LEU A 48 5.90 -7.72 -1.97
CA LEU A 48 4.82 -6.93 -2.55
C LEU A 48 4.57 -7.34 -4.00
N ALA A 49 5.61 -7.58 -4.80
CA ALA A 49 5.48 -8.08 -6.17
C ALA A 49 4.80 -9.47 -6.22
N ALA A 50 5.16 -10.38 -5.31
CA ALA A 50 4.49 -11.69 -5.19
C ALA A 50 3.03 -11.56 -4.68
N CYS A 51 2.76 -10.58 -3.83
CA CYS A 51 1.41 -10.26 -3.38
C CYS A 51 0.58 -9.56 -4.45
N ASP A 52 1.20 -8.78 -5.35
CA ASP A 52 0.52 -8.07 -6.43
C ASP A 52 0.06 -9.03 -7.54
N SER A 53 0.92 -9.99 -7.91
CA SER A 53 0.51 -11.13 -8.77
C SER A 53 -0.61 -11.95 -8.13
N SER A 54 -0.65 -11.99 -6.79
CA SER A 54 -1.70 -12.62 -5.99
C SER A 54 -2.85 -11.67 -5.58
N ARG A 55 -2.81 -10.38 -5.92
CA ARG A 55 -3.87 -9.41 -5.61
C ARG A 55 -5.12 -9.72 -6.41
N ARG A 56 -4.92 -10.30 -7.60
CA ARG A 56 -5.93 -11.01 -8.39
C ARG A 56 -6.47 -12.29 -7.73
N LEU A 57 -5.85 -12.79 -6.66
CA LEU A 57 -6.05 -14.18 -6.22
C LEU A 57 -6.16 -14.46 -4.71
N ARG A 58 -5.97 -13.52 -3.78
CA ARG A 58 -6.33 -13.55 -2.32
C ARG A 58 -5.24 -12.85 -1.47
N LEU A 59 -5.43 -11.58 -1.14
CA LEU A 59 -4.53 -10.76 -0.32
C LEU A 59 -4.22 -11.34 1.09
N TRP A 60 -5.17 -12.03 1.71
CA TRP A 60 -5.10 -12.36 3.15
C TRP A 60 -4.26 -13.61 3.50
N PRO A 61 -4.34 -14.74 2.77
CA PRO A 61 -3.46 -15.89 2.99
C PRO A 61 -2.00 -15.59 2.64
N ALA A 62 -1.76 -14.84 1.56
CA ALA A 62 -0.41 -14.50 1.10
C ALA A 62 0.35 -13.66 2.12
N LEU A 63 -0.30 -12.62 2.68
CA LEU A 63 0.28 -11.79 3.72
C LEU A 63 0.63 -12.62 4.98
N ARG A 64 -0.23 -13.57 5.35
CA ARG A 64 0.06 -14.48 6.48
C ARG A 64 1.21 -15.45 6.19
N ALA A 65 1.34 -15.94 4.96
CA ALA A 65 2.45 -16.79 4.56
C ALA A 65 3.78 -16.01 4.59
N ALA A 66 3.78 -14.77 4.09
CA ALA A 66 4.92 -13.86 4.16
C ALA A 66 5.39 -13.58 5.59
N VAL A 67 4.45 -13.24 6.49
CA VAL A 67 4.74 -13.00 7.91
C VAL A 67 5.29 -14.26 8.58
N ARG A 68 4.75 -15.45 8.28
CA ARG A 68 5.25 -16.73 8.80
C ARG A 68 6.67 -17.04 8.33
N ALA A 69 6.99 -16.79 7.06
CA ALA A 69 8.33 -16.97 6.52
C ALA A 69 9.34 -16.04 7.19
N ARG A 70 8.99 -14.75 7.34
CA ARG A 70 9.83 -13.76 8.03
C ARG A 70 10.10 -14.17 9.48
N ARG A 71 9.08 -14.62 10.23
CA ARG A 71 9.23 -15.10 11.61
C ARG A 71 10.13 -16.33 11.74
N ARG A 72 10.10 -17.24 10.76
CA ARG A 72 11.01 -18.42 10.74
C ARG A 72 12.45 -17.99 10.48
N ALA A 73 12.66 -17.08 9.53
CA ALA A 73 13.98 -16.56 9.22
C ALA A 73 14.61 -15.79 10.40
N THR A 74 13.84 -14.96 11.10
CA THR A 74 14.33 -14.28 12.32
C THR A 74 14.38 -15.19 13.55
N GLY A 75 13.57 -16.25 13.61
CA GLY A 75 13.63 -17.26 14.67
C GLY A 75 14.86 -18.16 14.61
N HIS A 76 15.45 -18.35 13.42
CA HIS A 76 16.75 -19.03 13.25
C HIS A 76 17.96 -18.12 13.46
N ALA A 77 17.74 -16.81 13.66
CA ALA A 77 18.79 -15.82 13.88
C ALA A 77 19.03 -15.51 15.37
N ARG A 78 18.74 -16.47 16.26
CA ARG A 78 19.21 -16.43 17.65
C ARG A 78 20.20 -17.59 17.84
N PRO A 79 21.46 -17.32 18.23
CA PRO A 79 22.35 -18.37 18.72
C PRO A 79 21.79 -18.99 20.00
#